data_AF-A0A7M3X7K9-F1
#
_entry.id   AF-A0A7M3X7K9-F1
#
_cell.length_a   1.000
_cell.length_b   1.000
_cell.length_c   1.000
_cell.angle_alpha   90.00
_cell.angle_beta   90.00
_cell.angle_gamma   90.00
#
_symmetry.space_group_name_H-M   'P 1'
#
loop_
_entity.id
_entity.type
_entity.pdbx_description
1 polymer ?
#
loop_
_entity_poly.entity_id
_entity_poly.type
_entity_poly.pdbx_seq_one_letter_code
_entity_poly.pdbx_strand_id
1 'polypeptide(L)'
;MSDHDPLRTLLLELALAVGMIVCLVGAMFIHTGSMPPLVVVESKSMIHDEGGEIGSIDAGDLILVHNQPADTIVTFAEATDPNHPSYGYEQHGMEGDVIIYSKNGEGGTPIIHRAIMRVVAEQTVAPDRTATSPCPTDATYDELRIAEDGLPGDCILTWSVP
;
A
#
# COMPACT_ATOMS: atom_id res chain seq x y z
N MET A 1 9.04 55.42 15.48
CA MET A 1 9.65 54.07 15.43
C MET A 1 8.66 53.14 16.10
N SER A 2 8.02 52.28 15.32
CA SER A 2 6.92 51.42 15.81
C SER A 2 7.48 50.40 16.76
N ASP A 3 7.05 50.46 18.02
CA ASP A 3 7.34 49.48 19.07
C ASP A 3 6.83 48.12 18.59
N HIS A 4 7.72 47.28 18.07
CA HIS A 4 7.38 45.92 17.69
C HIS A 4 7.63 45.06 18.92
N ASP A 5 6.55 44.66 19.60
CA ASP A 5 6.62 43.68 20.67
C ASP A 5 7.24 42.39 20.12
N PRO A 6 8.48 42.03 20.50
CA PRO A 6 9.20 40.93 19.89
C PRO A 6 8.48 39.59 20.09
N LEU A 7 7.74 39.46 21.20
CA LEU A 7 6.90 38.29 21.49
C LEU A 7 5.70 38.16 20.54
N ARG A 8 5.08 39.28 20.15
CA ARG A 8 3.92 39.26 19.24
C ARG A 8 4.35 38.88 17.83
N THR A 9 5.50 39.35 17.38
CA THR A 9 6.10 38.96 16.10
C THR A 9 6.45 37.48 16.09
N LEU A 10 7.11 36.97 17.14
CA LEU A 10 7.43 35.55 17.27
C LEU A 10 6.18 34.65 17.25
N LEU A 11 5.11 35.04 17.96
CA LEU A 11 3.85 34.29 17.95
C LEU A 11 3.19 34.28 16.57
N LEU A 12 3.24 35.41 15.84
CA LEU A 12 2.69 35.51 14.49
C LEU A 12 3.49 34.64 13.50
N GLU A 13 4.82 34.70 13.57
CA GLU A 13 5.72 33.90 12.72
C GLU A 13 5.54 32.40 12.99
N LEU A 14 5.46 32.01 14.26
CA LEU A 14 5.17 30.62 14.64
C LEU A 14 3.81 30.17 14.13
N ALA A 15 2.76 31.00 14.29
CA ALA A 15 1.42 30.68 13.81
C ALA A 15 1.38 30.55 12.27
N LEU A 16 2.09 31.41 11.55
CA LEU A 16 2.20 31.34 10.09
C LEU A 16 2.96 30.09 9.65
N ALA A 17 4.07 29.76 10.30
CA ALA A 17 4.85 28.56 9.99
C ALA A 17 4.03 27.28 10.24
N VAL A 18 3.40 27.17 11.42
CA VAL A 18 2.53 26.02 11.74
C VAL A 18 1.34 25.97 10.81
N GLY A 19 0.70 27.11 10.51
CA GLY A 19 -0.42 27.20 9.58
C GLY A 19 -0.06 26.74 8.18
N MET A 20 1.13 27.11 7.68
CA MET A 20 1.66 26.66 6.39
C MET A 20 1.86 25.13 6.39
N ILE A 21 2.50 24.58 7.42
CA ILE A 21 2.74 23.13 7.53
C ILE A 21 1.41 22.37 7.55
N VAL A 22 0.46 22.81 8.37
CA VAL A 22 -0.88 22.20 8.46
C VAL A 22 -1.62 22.29 7.13
N CYS A 23 -1.51 23.42 6.42
CA CYS A 23 -2.13 23.58 5.11
C CYS A 23 -1.52 22.62 4.07
N LEU A 24 -0.19 22.49 4.02
CA LEU A 24 0.48 21.58 3.10
C LEU A 24 0.18 20.12 3.41
N VAL A 25 0.36 19.69 4.66
CA VAL A 25 0.08 18.30 5.09
C VAL A 25 -1.40 17.98 4.94
N GLY A 26 -2.28 18.92 5.30
CA GLY A 26 -3.73 18.76 5.16
C GLY A 26 -4.16 18.64 3.69
N ALA A 27 -3.61 19.47 2.80
CA ALA A 27 -3.89 19.37 1.37
C ALA A 27 -3.41 18.03 0.78
N MET A 28 -2.21 17.58 1.16
CA MET A 28 -1.70 16.27 0.75
C MET A 28 -2.58 15.14 1.28
N PHE A 29 -2.96 15.18 2.56
CA PHE A 29 -3.83 14.17 3.16
C PHE A 29 -5.19 14.07 2.48
N ILE A 30 -5.83 15.22 2.18
CA ILE A 30 -7.09 15.25 1.45
C ILE A 30 -6.94 14.65 0.05
N HIS A 31 -5.78 14.84 -0.60
CA HIS A 31 -5.53 14.32 -1.94
C HIS A 31 -5.15 12.83 -1.96
N THR A 32 -4.35 12.36 -1.02
CA THR A 32 -3.85 10.98 -0.99
C THR A 32 -4.78 10.01 -0.28
N GLY A 33 -5.58 10.50 0.68
CA GLY A 33 -6.44 9.67 1.52
C GLY A 33 -5.67 8.71 2.45
N SER A 34 -4.36 8.93 2.62
CA SER A 34 -3.44 8.07 3.37
C SER A 34 -2.54 8.91 4.31
N MET A 35 -2.24 8.37 5.49
CA MET A 35 -1.33 8.97 6.48
C MET A 35 -0.33 7.93 6.96
N PRO A 36 0.99 8.20 6.89
CA PRO A 36 1.64 9.39 6.34
C PRO A 36 1.56 9.46 4.79
N PRO A 37 1.36 10.64 4.19
CA PRO A 37 1.14 10.77 2.75
C PRO A 37 2.42 10.60 1.91
N LEU A 38 3.58 10.62 2.57
CA LEU A 38 4.89 10.60 1.94
C LEU A 38 5.78 9.61 2.69
N VAL A 39 6.37 8.68 1.92
CA VAL A 39 7.26 7.63 2.45
C VAL A 39 8.57 7.63 1.67
N VAL A 40 9.65 7.23 2.35
CA VAL A 40 11.00 7.14 1.78
C VAL A 40 11.29 5.67 1.48
N VAL A 41 11.82 5.41 0.29
CA VAL A 41 12.22 4.06 -0.12
C VAL A 41 13.60 3.74 0.43
N GLU A 42 13.68 2.79 1.36
CA GLU A 42 14.96 2.42 2.00
C GLU A 42 15.77 1.37 1.22
N SER A 43 15.13 0.59 0.35
CA SER A 43 15.76 -0.60 -0.25
C SER A 43 15.83 -0.56 -1.78
N LYS A 44 16.87 -1.19 -2.32
CA LYS A 44 17.18 -1.27 -3.76
C LYS A 44 16.41 -2.36 -4.51
N SER A 45 15.29 -2.86 -3.98
CA SER A 45 14.60 -4.03 -4.56
C SER A 45 13.84 -3.74 -5.86
N MET A 46 13.59 -2.47 -6.18
CA MET A 46 12.84 -2.00 -7.36
C MET A 46 13.72 -1.36 -8.44
N ILE A 47 15.05 -1.48 -8.31
CA ILE A 47 16.01 -0.96 -9.29
C ILE A 47 16.03 -1.88 -10.51
N HIS A 48 15.69 -1.33 -11.68
CA HIS A 48 15.70 -2.06 -12.95
C HIS A 48 16.96 -1.77 -13.80
N ASP A 49 17.73 -0.73 -13.50
CA ASP A 49 19.02 -0.41 -14.12
C ASP A 49 19.98 0.30 -13.15
N GLU A 50 21.29 0.03 -13.23
CA GLU A 50 22.31 0.59 -12.33
C GLU A 50 22.49 2.12 -12.50
N GLY A 51 22.04 2.66 -13.64
CA GLY A 51 22.11 4.10 -13.97
C GLY A 51 20.89 4.93 -13.53
N GLY A 52 19.81 4.29 -13.06
CA GLY A 52 18.52 4.92 -12.79
C GLY A 52 17.75 5.23 -14.08
N GLU A 53 16.47 4.85 -14.14
CA GLU A 53 15.59 5.07 -15.29
C GLU A 53 14.47 6.06 -14.94
N ILE A 54 14.08 6.91 -15.89
CA ILE A 54 12.92 7.79 -15.70
C ILE A 54 11.66 6.91 -15.61
N GLY A 55 11.14 6.76 -14.40
CA GLY A 55 9.95 5.96 -14.11
C GLY A 55 10.22 4.81 -13.14
N SER A 56 11.46 4.40 -12.91
CA SER A 56 11.79 3.42 -11.86
C SER A 56 11.70 4.05 -10.46
N ILE A 57 11.52 3.21 -9.44
CA ILE A 57 11.56 3.63 -8.03
C ILE A 57 12.94 3.29 -7.48
N ASP A 58 13.74 4.31 -7.20
CA ASP A 58 15.10 4.16 -6.69
C ASP A 58 15.17 4.35 -5.17
N ALA A 59 16.23 3.81 -4.56
CA ALA A 59 16.46 3.98 -3.13
C ALA A 59 16.74 5.46 -2.82
N GLY A 60 15.98 6.04 -1.88
CA GLY A 60 16.02 7.46 -1.55
C GLY A 60 14.90 8.29 -2.17
N ASP A 61 14.06 7.71 -3.03
CA ASP A 61 12.91 8.42 -3.59
C ASP A 61 11.82 8.66 -2.56
N LEU A 62 11.11 9.78 -2.77
CA LEU A 62 9.93 10.18 -2.03
C LEU A 62 8.70 9.83 -2.87
N ILE A 63 7.92 8.86 -2.43
CA ILE A 63 6.69 8.46 -3.13
C ILE A 63 5.45 8.95 -2.39
N LEU A 64 4.43 9.34 -3.15
CA LEU A 64 3.11 9.67 -2.62
C LEU A 64 2.24 8.42 -2.66
N VAL A 65 1.68 8.04 -1.51
CA VAL A 65 0.88 6.82 -1.39
C VAL A 65 -0.59 7.15 -1.58
N HIS A 66 -1.23 6.61 -2.61
CA HIS A 66 -2.67 6.80 -2.80
C HIS A 66 -3.46 5.64 -2.19
N ASN A 67 -4.49 5.95 -1.40
CA ASN A 67 -5.43 4.95 -0.90
C ASN A 67 -6.50 4.67 -1.97
N GLN A 68 -6.27 3.64 -2.78
CA GLN A 68 -7.21 3.20 -3.82
C GLN A 68 -7.89 1.88 -3.41
N PRO A 69 -9.15 1.66 -3.82
CA PRO A 69 -9.82 0.38 -3.66
C PRO A 69 -9.04 -0.78 -4.30
N ALA A 70 -9.06 -1.96 -3.68
CA ALA A 70 -8.29 -3.11 -4.18
C ALA A 70 -8.80 -3.68 -5.52
N ASP A 71 -10.03 -3.37 -5.91
CA ASP A 71 -10.65 -3.77 -7.18
C ASP A 71 -10.19 -2.92 -8.37
N THR A 72 -9.51 -1.79 -8.14
CA THR A 72 -8.94 -0.98 -9.23
C THR A 72 -7.53 -1.39 -9.62
N ILE A 73 -6.92 -2.34 -8.90
CA ILE A 73 -5.54 -2.79 -9.12
C ILE A 73 -5.49 -3.61 -10.41
N VAL A 74 -4.61 -3.22 -11.34
CA VAL A 74 -4.28 -3.98 -12.55
C VAL A 74 -3.00 -4.76 -12.30
N THR A 75 -3.07 -6.07 -12.43
CA THR A 75 -1.91 -6.96 -12.26
C THR A 75 -1.06 -7.07 -13.52
N PHE A 76 0.20 -7.48 -13.37
CA PHE A 76 1.10 -7.71 -14.50
C PHE A 76 0.52 -8.71 -15.50
N ALA A 77 -0.11 -9.79 -15.04
CA ALA A 77 -0.75 -10.78 -15.90
C ALA A 77 -1.90 -10.17 -16.74
N GLU A 78 -2.73 -9.32 -16.12
CA GLU A 78 -3.84 -8.63 -16.80
C GLU A 78 -3.36 -7.55 -17.78
N ALA A 79 -2.24 -6.90 -17.50
CA ALA A 79 -1.67 -5.88 -18.36
C ALA A 79 -0.86 -6.47 -19.54
N THR A 80 -0.43 -7.72 -19.44
CA THR A 80 0.32 -8.41 -20.50
C THR A 80 -0.52 -9.34 -21.37
N ASP A 81 -1.76 -9.65 -20.98
CA ASP A 81 -2.69 -10.47 -21.79
C ASP A 81 -3.32 -9.63 -22.93
N PRO A 82 -3.06 -9.95 -24.22
CA PRO A 82 -3.64 -9.23 -25.35
C PRO A 82 -5.17 -9.24 -25.42
N ASN A 83 -5.82 -10.17 -24.72
CA ASN A 83 -7.29 -10.30 -24.71
C ASN A 83 -7.93 -9.53 -23.55
N HIS A 84 -7.13 -9.00 -22.61
CA HIS A 84 -7.62 -8.29 -21.45
C HIS A 84 -7.80 -6.80 -21.76
N PRO A 85 -8.82 -6.11 -21.23
CA PRO A 85 -9.05 -4.68 -21.48
C PRO A 85 -7.90 -3.77 -21.05
N SER A 86 -7.10 -4.22 -20.08
CA SER A 86 -5.95 -3.48 -19.53
C SER A 86 -4.64 -3.76 -20.26
N TYR A 87 -4.68 -4.44 -21.42
CA TYR A 87 -3.47 -4.75 -22.18
C TYR A 87 -2.64 -3.49 -22.51
N GLY A 88 -1.35 -3.54 -22.20
CA GLY A 88 -0.41 -2.43 -22.40
C GLY A 88 -0.49 -1.34 -21.32
N TYR A 89 -1.19 -1.57 -20.22
CA TYR A 89 -1.17 -0.67 -19.06
C TYR A 89 0.16 -0.80 -18.31
N GLU A 90 0.89 0.30 -18.15
CA GLU A 90 2.20 0.34 -17.53
C GLU A 90 2.25 1.35 -16.38
N GLN A 91 2.89 0.94 -15.28
CA GLN A 91 3.22 1.82 -14.17
C GLN A 91 4.68 1.59 -13.77
N HIS A 92 5.42 2.68 -13.63
CA HIS A 92 6.84 2.67 -13.27
C HIS A 92 7.72 1.86 -14.25
N GLY A 93 7.50 2.03 -15.56
CA GLY A 93 8.34 1.46 -16.63
C GLY A 93 8.07 0.01 -17.00
N MET A 94 7.12 -0.68 -16.35
CA MET A 94 6.68 -2.02 -16.74
C MET A 94 5.17 -2.19 -16.53
N GLU A 95 4.61 -3.26 -17.08
CA GLU A 95 3.18 -3.55 -17.09
C GLU A 95 2.61 -3.76 -15.68
N GLY A 96 1.37 -3.32 -15.45
CA GLY A 96 0.66 -3.48 -14.18
C GLY A 96 1.04 -2.47 -13.09
N ASP A 97 0.35 -2.56 -11.95
CA ASP A 97 0.48 -1.63 -10.83
C ASP A 97 1.56 -2.03 -9.81
N VAL A 98 2.11 -1.00 -9.15
CA VAL A 98 2.97 -1.13 -7.98
C VAL A 98 2.15 -0.80 -6.73
N ILE A 99 2.07 -1.74 -5.80
CA ILE A 99 1.27 -1.61 -4.59
C ILE A 99 2.12 -1.60 -3.34
N ILE A 100 1.59 -0.93 -2.30
CA ILE A 100 2.19 -0.86 -0.97
C ILE A 100 1.30 -1.62 -0.01
N TYR A 101 1.87 -2.58 0.73
CA TYR A 101 1.13 -3.40 1.67
C TYR A 101 1.91 -3.71 2.95
N SER A 102 1.19 -3.96 4.04
CA SER A 102 1.76 -4.42 5.30
C SER A 102 1.99 -5.92 5.26
N LYS A 103 3.17 -6.37 5.68
CA LYS A 103 3.49 -7.80 5.77
C LYS A 103 2.57 -8.47 6.80
N ASN A 104 1.75 -9.43 6.35
CA ASN A 104 0.85 -10.21 7.20
C ASN A 104 -0.11 -9.37 8.07
N GLY A 105 -0.43 -8.14 7.68
CA GLY A 105 -1.23 -7.23 8.51
C GLY A 105 -0.54 -6.78 9.80
N GLU A 106 0.74 -7.10 10.00
CA GLU A 106 1.51 -6.67 11.16
C GLU A 106 1.95 -5.21 11.03
N GLY A 107 2.02 -4.50 12.16
CA GLY A 107 2.60 -3.17 12.22
C GLY A 107 4.11 -3.24 11.97
N GLY A 108 4.56 -2.70 10.84
CA GLY A 108 5.98 -2.72 10.47
C GLY A 108 6.25 -1.84 9.26
N THR A 109 7.48 -1.90 8.73
CA THR A 109 7.84 -1.19 7.50
C THR A 109 7.03 -1.75 6.34
N PRO A 110 6.22 -0.91 5.65
CA PRO A 110 5.44 -1.36 4.51
C PRO A 110 6.35 -1.83 3.37
N ILE A 111 5.84 -2.76 2.58
CA ILE A 111 6.55 -3.38 1.47
C ILE A 111 5.98 -2.86 0.15
N ILE A 112 6.86 -2.58 -0.82
CA ILE A 112 6.50 -2.04 -2.14
C ILE A 112 6.91 -3.05 -3.21
N HIS A 113 5.92 -3.65 -3.87
CA HIS A 113 6.15 -4.62 -4.94
C HIS A 113 5.10 -4.47 -6.05
N ARG A 114 5.45 -4.98 -7.24
CA ARG A 114 4.52 -5.08 -8.36
C ARG A 114 3.50 -6.19 -8.12
N ALA A 115 2.23 -5.91 -8.38
CA ALA A 115 1.18 -6.90 -8.33
C ALA A 115 1.27 -7.83 -9.56
N ILE A 116 1.61 -9.10 -9.36
CA ILE A 116 1.83 -10.03 -10.47
C ILE A 116 0.52 -10.65 -10.96
N MET A 117 -0.29 -11.17 -10.05
CA MET A 117 -1.54 -11.84 -10.37
C MET A 117 -2.52 -11.76 -9.20
N ARG A 118 -3.81 -11.79 -9.52
CA ARG A 118 -4.88 -11.86 -8.54
C ARG A 118 -5.23 -13.33 -8.29
N VAL A 119 -5.25 -13.72 -7.01
CA VAL A 119 -5.64 -15.07 -6.57
C VAL A 119 -6.92 -14.99 -5.73
N VAL A 120 -7.74 -16.03 -5.82
CA VAL A 120 -8.97 -16.18 -5.04
C VAL A 120 -8.87 -17.46 -4.21
N ALA A 121 -9.34 -17.41 -2.96
CA ALA A 121 -9.44 -18.60 -2.14
C ALA A 121 -10.50 -19.55 -2.75
N GLU A 122 -10.08 -20.74 -3.16
CA GLU A 122 -10.95 -21.71 -3.82
C GLU A 122 -11.53 -22.69 -2.80
N GLN A 123 -10.67 -23.47 -2.15
CA GLN A 123 -11.07 -24.38 -1.09
C GLN A 123 -10.69 -23.77 0.26
N THR A 124 -11.67 -23.66 1.14
CA THR A 124 -11.46 -23.21 2.53
C THR A 124 -12.11 -24.15 3.51
N VAL A 125 -11.68 -24.09 4.77
CA VAL A 125 -12.19 -24.89 5.88
C VAL A 125 -12.30 -24.02 7.12
N ALA A 126 -13.40 -24.18 7.87
CA ALA A 126 -13.56 -23.46 9.12
C ALA A 126 -12.46 -23.82 10.13
N PRO A 127 -11.86 -22.84 10.82
CA PRO A 127 -10.81 -23.10 11.81
C PRO A 127 -11.32 -23.88 13.02
N ASP A 128 -10.47 -24.74 13.59
CA ASP A 128 -10.73 -25.29 14.92
C ASP A 128 -10.42 -24.22 15.98
N ARG A 129 -11.47 -23.54 16.43
CA ARG A 129 -11.37 -22.43 17.40
C ARG A 129 -10.92 -22.87 18.80
N THR A 130 -10.85 -24.17 19.08
CA THR A 130 -10.42 -24.71 20.36
C THR A 130 -8.96 -25.18 20.36
N ALA A 131 -8.37 -25.34 19.17
CA ALA A 131 -7.00 -25.78 19.01
C ALA A 131 -6.00 -24.62 19.10
N THR A 132 -4.77 -24.94 19.52
CA THR A 132 -3.64 -23.98 19.50
C THR A 132 -3.24 -23.62 18.07
N SER A 133 -3.42 -24.54 17.12
CA SER A 133 -3.26 -24.30 15.68
C SER A 133 -4.63 -24.44 15.03
N PRO A 134 -5.32 -23.33 14.70
CA PRO A 134 -6.69 -23.37 14.20
C PRO A 134 -6.79 -23.97 12.80
N CYS A 135 -5.72 -23.94 12.02
CA CYS A 135 -5.68 -24.46 10.66
C CYS A 135 -4.88 -25.76 10.52
N PRO A 136 -5.24 -26.61 9.54
CA PRO A 136 -4.39 -27.70 9.06
C PRO A 136 -2.99 -27.22 8.64
N THR A 137 -2.00 -28.12 8.65
CA THR A 137 -0.59 -27.78 8.36
C THR A 137 -0.38 -27.19 6.95
N ASP A 138 -1.23 -27.56 5.99
CA ASP A 138 -1.14 -27.11 4.61
C ASP A 138 -2.06 -25.91 4.30
N ALA A 139 -2.72 -25.34 5.32
CA ALA A 139 -3.62 -24.21 5.15
C ALA A 139 -2.98 -22.89 5.58
N THR A 140 -3.34 -21.81 4.89
CA THR A 140 -3.01 -20.44 5.29
C THR A 140 -4.19 -19.82 6.03
N TYR A 141 -3.96 -19.28 7.21
CA TYR A 141 -4.99 -18.62 8.00
C TYR A 141 -5.19 -17.16 7.54
N ASP A 142 -6.43 -16.77 7.32
CA ASP A 142 -6.82 -15.40 7.02
C ASP A 142 -7.80 -14.89 8.09
N GLU A 143 -7.34 -13.91 8.88
CA GLU A 143 -8.10 -13.31 9.99
C GLU A 143 -9.29 -12.45 9.54
N LEU A 144 -9.23 -11.88 8.32
CA LEU A 144 -10.22 -10.93 7.83
C LEU A 144 -11.39 -11.62 7.12
N ARG A 145 -11.15 -12.82 6.59
CA ARG A 145 -12.15 -13.60 5.88
C ARG A 145 -13.17 -14.21 6.86
N ILE A 146 -14.42 -14.26 6.44
CA ILE A 146 -15.49 -14.91 7.20
C ILE A 146 -15.56 -16.38 6.77
N ALA A 147 -15.41 -17.28 7.72
CA ALA A 147 -15.53 -18.72 7.49
C ALA A 147 -17.00 -19.15 7.30
N GLU A 148 -17.20 -20.41 6.94
CA GLU A 148 -18.53 -21.01 6.76
C GLU A 148 -19.39 -20.95 8.04
N ASP A 149 -18.77 -20.87 9.22
CA ASP A 149 -19.43 -20.73 10.51
C ASP A 149 -19.94 -19.29 10.80
N GLY A 150 -19.71 -18.35 9.89
CA GLY A 150 -20.14 -16.95 9.99
C GLY A 150 -19.30 -16.09 10.93
N LEU A 151 -18.19 -16.63 11.44
CA LEU A 151 -17.25 -15.92 12.30
C LEU A 151 -15.97 -15.54 11.52
N PRO A 152 -15.26 -14.48 11.94
CA PRO A 152 -13.99 -14.10 11.31
C PRO A 152 -12.90 -15.17 11.56
N GLY A 153 -11.98 -15.28 10.61
CA GLY A 153 -10.95 -16.30 10.57
C GLY A 153 -11.36 -17.48 9.70
N ASP A 154 -10.71 -17.68 8.56
CA ASP A 154 -10.91 -18.80 7.63
C ASP A 154 -9.56 -19.46 7.27
N CYS A 155 -9.54 -20.77 7.03
CA CYS A 155 -8.33 -21.50 6.65
C CYS A 155 -8.38 -21.84 5.15
N ILE A 156 -7.46 -21.25 4.38
CA ILE A 156 -7.41 -21.40 2.92
C ILE A 156 -6.50 -22.58 2.57
N LEU A 157 -7.06 -23.57 1.87
CA LEU A 157 -6.36 -24.79 1.43
C LEU A 157 -5.76 -24.63 0.04
N THR A 158 -6.50 -24.01 -0.88
CA THR A 158 -6.06 -23.82 -2.26
C THR A 158 -6.45 -22.45 -2.79
N TRP A 159 -5.64 -21.97 -3.73
CA TRP A 159 -5.80 -20.70 -4.41
C TRP A 159 -6.12 -20.98 -5.88
N SER A 160 -7.13 -20.31 -6.43
CA SER A 160 -7.44 -20.29 -7.85
C SER A 160 -7.05 -18.96 -8.48
N VAL A 161 -6.75 -19.02 -9.77
CA VAL A 161 -6.45 -17.86 -10.61
C VAL A 161 -7.60 -17.78 -11.61
N PRO A 162 -8.40 -16.71 -11.58
CA PRO A 162 -9.54 -16.54 -12.48
C PRO A 162 -9.12 -16.30 -13.94
#